data_AF-A0A2E7VDF4-F1
#
_entry.id   AF-A0A2E7VDF4-F1
#
_cell.length_a   1.000
_cell.length_b   1.000
_cell.length_c   1.000
_cell.angle_alpha   90.00
_cell.angle_beta   90.00
_cell.angle_gamma   90.00
#
_symmetry.space_group_name_H-M   'P 1'
#
loop_
_entity.id
_entity.type
_entity.pdbx_description
1 polymer ?
#
loop_
_entity_poly.entity_id
_entity_poly.type
_entity_poly.pdbx_seq_one_letter_code
_entity_poly.pdbx_strand_id
1 'polypeptide(L)'
;MFKSLKKALTGKPKVSVPHTKGLPLTDNQQFGAREDLQWIGVDLDGTLCEAQNWQGFDHIGNPVPLMLKRVKIWLEMGYRVKIVTARAAEPEKAIPPIKAWLEKHGLPDLEVTNAKDMDMIELWDDRCIQVIPNTGRPITPMEPDARR
;
A
#
# COMPACT_ATOMS: atom_id res chain seq x y z
N MET A 1 -9.21 -13.29 -39.65
CA MET A 1 -8.54 -14.04 -38.56
C MET A 1 -8.06 -13.21 -37.36
N PHE A 2 -8.12 -11.86 -37.35
CA PHE A 2 -7.54 -11.06 -36.25
C PHE A 2 -8.53 -10.40 -35.26
N LYS A 3 -9.85 -10.63 -35.39
CA LYS A 3 -10.85 -10.06 -34.46
C LYS A 3 -11.20 -10.96 -33.26
N SER A 4 -10.74 -12.22 -33.25
CA SER A 4 -11.12 -13.20 -32.21
C SER A 4 -10.19 -13.19 -30.98
N LEU A 5 -8.91 -12.79 -31.12
CA LEU A 5 -7.97 -12.74 -29.98
C LEU A 5 -8.22 -11.56 -29.02
N LYS A 6 -8.88 -10.48 -29.45
CA LYS A 6 -9.11 -9.30 -28.57
C LYS A 6 -10.16 -9.52 -27.49
N LYS A 7 -10.97 -10.58 -27.58
CA LYS A 7 -12.07 -10.85 -26.63
C LYS A 7 -11.66 -11.75 -25.45
N ALA A 8 -10.43 -12.28 -25.45
CA ALA A 8 -9.94 -13.17 -24.40
C ALA A 8 -9.22 -12.44 -23.23
N LEU A 9 -9.06 -11.12 -23.33
CA LEU A 9 -8.30 -10.31 -22.34
C LEU A 9 -9.18 -9.27 -21.62
N THR A 10 -10.51 -9.38 -21.71
CA THR A 10 -11.44 -8.40 -21.12
C THR A 10 -11.75 -8.62 -19.64
N GLY A 11 -11.13 -9.62 -19.01
CA GLY A 11 -11.18 -9.79 -17.55
C GLY A 11 -10.05 -9.02 -16.91
N LYS A 12 -10.33 -8.22 -15.88
CA LYS A 12 -9.28 -7.79 -14.93
C LYS A 12 -8.51 -9.05 -14.52
N PRO A 13 -7.17 -9.07 -14.57
CA PRO A 13 -6.43 -10.26 -14.21
C PRO A 13 -6.82 -10.68 -12.79
N LYS A 14 -7.13 -11.97 -12.59
CA LYS A 14 -7.33 -12.51 -11.25
C LYS A 14 -5.96 -12.54 -10.58
N VAL A 15 -5.65 -11.45 -9.91
CA VAL A 15 -4.37 -11.30 -9.25
C VAL A 15 -4.49 -11.85 -7.85
N SER A 16 -3.80 -12.97 -7.63
CA SER A 16 -3.52 -13.48 -6.31
C SER A 16 -2.27 -12.79 -5.78
N VAL A 17 -2.26 -12.54 -4.48
CA VAL A 17 -1.10 -11.96 -3.82
C VAL A 17 -0.09 -13.09 -3.67
N PRO A 18 1.09 -13.04 -4.32
CA PRO A 18 1.96 -14.21 -4.45
C PRO A 18 2.46 -14.77 -3.11
N HIS A 19 2.36 -13.99 -2.02
CA HIS A 19 2.93 -14.27 -0.71
C HIS A 19 1.90 -14.58 0.38
N THR A 20 0.60 -14.70 0.05
CA THR A 20 -0.42 -15.08 1.05
C THR A 20 -0.45 -16.58 1.34
N LYS A 21 0.10 -17.42 0.44
CA LYS A 21 0.34 -18.83 0.74
C LYS A 21 1.64 -18.98 1.52
N GLY A 22 1.54 -19.46 2.76
CA GLY A 22 2.70 -19.76 3.61
C GLY A 22 3.04 -18.70 4.66
N LEU A 23 2.15 -17.74 4.95
CA LEU A 23 2.21 -17.08 6.26
C LEU A 23 1.73 -18.11 7.29
N PRO A 24 2.54 -18.49 8.30
CA PRO A 24 2.19 -19.57 9.23
C PRO A 24 0.89 -19.35 10.03
N LEU A 25 0.30 -18.14 9.97
CA LEU A 25 -0.97 -17.78 10.60
C LEU A 25 -2.18 -17.80 9.64
N THR A 26 -1.99 -17.68 8.31
CA THR A 26 -3.11 -17.64 7.35
C THR A 26 -3.63 -19.03 6.99
N ASP A 27 -2.76 -20.04 7.04
CA ASP A 27 -3.10 -21.39 6.60
C ASP A 27 -3.97 -22.17 7.61
N ASN A 28 -3.98 -21.77 8.90
CA ASN A 28 -4.73 -22.45 9.97
C ASN A 28 -5.87 -21.62 10.60
N GLN A 29 -5.90 -20.28 10.44
CA GLN A 29 -6.85 -19.40 11.16
C GLN A 29 -7.84 -18.61 10.28
N GLN A 30 -7.93 -18.88 8.98
CA GLN A 30 -8.88 -18.22 8.05
C GLN A 30 -8.79 -16.67 7.99
N PHE A 31 -7.69 -16.06 8.44
CA PHE A 31 -7.50 -14.63 8.26
C PHE A 31 -7.24 -14.31 6.79
N GLY A 32 -8.01 -13.38 6.22
CA GLY A 32 -7.97 -13.08 4.78
C GLY A 32 -8.64 -14.15 3.90
N ALA A 33 -9.60 -14.93 4.43
CA ALA A 33 -10.34 -15.96 3.67
C ALA A 33 -11.04 -15.43 2.40
N ARG A 34 -11.24 -14.11 2.32
CA ARG A 34 -11.75 -13.39 1.16
C ARG A 34 -10.59 -12.70 0.45
N GLU A 35 -9.93 -13.42 -0.46
CA GLU A 35 -8.85 -12.88 -1.30
C GLU A 35 -9.27 -11.58 -2.02
N ASP A 36 -10.57 -11.40 -2.30
CA ASP A 36 -11.13 -10.21 -2.92
C ASP A 36 -11.16 -8.96 -2.03
N LEU A 37 -11.02 -9.11 -0.71
CA LEU A 37 -10.98 -8.00 0.24
C LEU A 37 -9.55 -7.52 0.55
N GLN A 38 -8.56 -8.39 0.27
CA GLN A 38 -7.16 -8.16 0.61
C GLN A 38 -6.59 -6.88 -0.03
N TRP A 39 -5.73 -6.18 0.71
CA TRP A 39 -5.17 -4.90 0.25
C TRP A 39 -3.75 -4.64 0.74
N ILE A 40 -3.02 -3.85 -0.07
CA ILE A 40 -1.66 -3.37 0.21
C ILE A 40 -1.76 -1.99 0.85
N GLY A 41 -1.21 -1.84 2.06
CA GLY A 41 -1.07 -0.55 2.73
C GLY A 41 0.20 0.16 2.30
N VAL A 42 0.08 1.45 1.99
CA VAL A 42 1.20 2.30 1.58
C VAL A 42 1.21 3.56 2.43
N ASP A 43 2.29 3.78 3.18
CA ASP A 43 2.49 5.03 3.89
C ASP A 43 2.66 6.23 2.94
N LEU A 44 2.37 7.41 3.45
CA LEU A 44 2.47 8.67 2.72
C LEU A 44 3.86 9.30 2.89
N ASP A 45 4.15 9.86 4.06
CA ASP A 45 5.28 10.77 4.28
C ASP A 45 6.60 10.03 4.51
N GLY A 46 7.47 10.05 3.51
CA GLY A 46 8.72 9.31 3.50
C GLY A 46 8.65 8.05 2.64
N THR A 47 7.43 7.63 2.28
CA THR A 47 7.17 6.41 1.50
C THR A 47 6.66 6.73 0.10
N LEU A 48 5.41 7.21 -0.03
CA LEU A 48 4.84 7.59 -1.32
C LEU A 48 5.23 9.00 -1.74
N CYS A 49 5.46 9.90 -0.79
CA CYS A 49 6.01 11.23 -1.00
C CYS A 49 7.26 11.46 -0.13
N GLU A 50 8.09 12.42 -0.52
CA GLU A 50 9.26 12.82 0.26
C GLU A 50 8.83 13.37 1.62
N ALA A 51 9.39 12.85 2.71
CA ALA A 51 9.17 13.48 4.01
C ALA A 51 9.84 14.85 4.07
N GLN A 52 9.11 15.81 4.62
CA GLN A 52 9.55 17.18 4.83
C GLN A 52 9.17 17.61 6.24
N ASN A 53 9.68 18.76 6.70
CA ASN A 53 9.23 19.33 7.97
C ASN A 53 7.72 19.59 7.94
N TRP A 54 7.06 19.34 9.08
CA TRP A 54 5.62 19.54 9.22
C TRP A 54 5.24 21.00 8.96
N GLN A 55 4.33 21.21 8.02
CA GLN A 55 3.84 22.52 7.58
C GLN A 55 2.31 22.59 7.57
N GLY A 56 1.63 21.59 8.15
CA GLY A 56 0.18 21.44 8.11
C GLY A 56 -0.29 20.38 7.12
N PHE A 57 -1.59 20.09 7.17
CA PHE A 57 -2.21 18.99 6.40
C PHE A 57 -2.15 19.19 4.88
N ASP A 58 -2.22 20.45 4.42
CA ASP A 58 -2.22 20.80 3.00
C ASP A 58 -0.84 20.62 2.33
N HIS A 59 0.21 20.50 3.13
CA HIS A 59 1.57 20.37 2.64
C HIS A 59 1.99 18.91 2.57
N ILE A 60 2.08 18.36 1.35
CA ILE A 60 2.52 17.00 1.05
C ILE A 60 3.72 17.09 0.11
N GLY A 61 4.78 16.33 0.39
CA GLY A 61 6.03 16.38 -0.36
C GLY A 61 5.90 15.93 -1.82
N ASN A 62 7.01 16.04 -2.57
CA ASN A 62 7.07 15.54 -3.94
C ASN A 62 6.90 14.02 -3.97
N PRO A 63 6.36 13.42 -5.04
CA PRO A 63 6.22 11.97 -5.13
C PRO A 63 7.61 11.30 -5.14
N VAL A 64 7.75 10.20 -4.41
CA VAL A 64 8.90 9.30 -4.56
C VAL A 64 8.71 8.50 -5.84
N PRO A 65 9.50 8.71 -6.92
CA PRO A 65 9.14 8.22 -8.26
C PRO A 65 9.03 6.69 -8.34
N LEU A 66 9.91 5.97 -7.63
CA LEU A 66 9.90 4.51 -7.61
C LEU A 66 8.66 3.97 -6.89
N MET A 67 8.26 4.58 -5.78
CA MET A 67 7.09 4.15 -5.03
C MET A 67 5.80 4.47 -5.78
N LEU A 68 5.68 5.67 -6.37
CA LEU A 68 4.54 6.04 -7.19
C LEU A 68 4.37 5.08 -8.39
N LYS A 69 5.47 4.74 -9.08
CA LYS A 69 5.45 3.76 -10.18
C LYS A 69 4.99 2.38 -9.68
N ARG A 70 5.46 1.95 -8.51
CA ARG A 70 5.08 0.67 -7.90
C ARG A 70 3.58 0.60 -7.59
N VAL A 71 3.02 1.66 -6.98
CA VAL A 71 1.58 1.75 -6.72
C VAL A 71 0.77 1.66 -8.01
N LYS A 72 1.18 2.36 -9.07
CA LYS A 72 0.50 2.30 -10.37
C LYS A 72 0.49 0.89 -10.96
N ILE A 73 1.64 0.20 -10.92
CA ILE A 73 1.75 -1.19 -11.37
C ILE A 73 0.80 -2.11 -10.57
N TRP A 74 0.73 -1.96 -9.25
CA TRP A 74 -0.20 -2.76 -8.45
C TRP A 74 -1.66 -2.52 -8.83
N LEU A 75 -2.04 -1.27 -9.05
CA LEU A 75 -3.39 -0.91 -9.48
C LEU A 75 -3.72 -1.46 -10.88
N GLU A 76 -2.77 -1.41 -11.82
CA GLU A 76 -2.91 -2.01 -13.16
C GLU A 76 -3.05 -3.52 -13.11
N MET A 77 -2.34 -4.17 -12.18
CA MET A 77 -2.50 -5.59 -11.87
C MET A 77 -3.83 -5.88 -11.15
N GLY A 78 -4.58 -4.87 -10.70
CA GLY A 78 -5.87 -5.06 -10.04
C GLY A 78 -5.78 -5.37 -8.54
N TYR A 79 -4.62 -5.15 -7.91
CA TYR A 79 -4.54 -5.13 -6.45
C TYR A 79 -5.34 -3.94 -5.88
N ARG A 80 -5.94 -4.14 -4.70
CA ARG A 80 -6.47 -3.05 -3.89
C ARG A 80 -5.31 -2.42 -3.11
N VAL A 81 -5.16 -1.10 -3.23
CA VAL A 81 -4.16 -0.31 -2.49
C VAL A 81 -4.89 0.71 -1.63
N LYS A 82 -4.45 0.87 -0.38
CA LYS A 82 -4.90 1.95 0.52
C LYS A 82 -3.71 2.78 0.98
N ILE A 83 -3.94 4.07 1.21
CA ILE A 83 -2.98 4.92 1.89
C ILE A 83 -3.14 4.72 3.40
N VAL A 84 -2.05 4.37 4.09
CA VAL A 84 -2.01 4.16 5.54
C VAL A 84 -1.12 5.23 6.15
N THR A 85 -1.67 6.27 6.76
CA THR A 85 -0.87 7.41 7.25
C THR A 85 -1.32 7.90 8.60
N ALA A 86 -0.36 8.30 9.44
CA ALA A 86 -0.63 8.94 10.72
C ALA A 86 -1.44 10.24 10.57
N ARG A 87 -1.35 10.95 9.42
CA ARG A 87 -2.16 12.15 9.15
C ARG A 87 -3.66 11.86 9.29
N ALA A 88 -4.10 10.66 8.92
CA ALA A 88 -5.51 10.26 8.96
C ALA A 88 -6.06 10.06 10.39
N ALA A 89 -5.25 10.31 11.44
CA ALA A 89 -5.77 10.51 12.79
C ALA A 89 -6.69 11.74 12.90
N GLU A 90 -6.54 12.74 12.02
CA GLU A 90 -7.45 13.86 11.85
C GLU A 90 -8.07 13.81 10.43
N PRO A 91 -9.00 12.87 10.17
CA PRO A 91 -9.43 12.55 8.81
C PRO A 91 -10.06 13.74 8.07
N GLU A 92 -10.83 14.57 8.78
CA GLU A 92 -11.47 15.77 8.21
C GLU A 92 -10.47 16.80 7.68
N LYS A 93 -9.26 16.85 8.27
CA LYS A 93 -8.20 17.76 7.83
C LYS A 93 -7.27 17.09 6.82
N ALA A 94 -7.01 15.80 6.99
CA ALA A 94 -5.99 15.08 6.23
C ALA A 94 -6.48 14.51 4.91
N ILE A 95 -7.69 13.95 4.87
CA ILE A 95 -8.16 13.22 3.69
C ILE A 95 -8.30 14.15 2.48
N PRO A 96 -8.93 15.34 2.56
CA PRO A 96 -9.08 16.22 1.40
C PRO A 96 -7.76 16.56 0.68
N PRO A 97 -6.69 17.06 1.35
CA PRO A 97 -5.43 17.35 0.66
C PRO A 97 -4.71 16.10 0.16
N ILE A 98 -4.82 14.96 0.85
CA ILE A 98 -4.26 13.68 0.37
C ILE A 98 -4.94 13.27 -0.93
N LYS A 99 -6.27 13.29 -0.99
CA LYS A 99 -7.03 12.94 -2.19
C LYS A 99 -6.66 13.83 -3.38
N ALA A 100 -6.58 15.15 -3.15
CA ALA A 100 -6.14 16.10 -4.17
C ALA A 100 -4.71 15.82 -4.66
N TRP A 101 -3.80 15.44 -3.76
CA TRP A 101 -2.44 15.07 -4.12
C TRP A 101 -2.39 13.76 -4.93
N LEU A 102 -3.17 12.75 -4.55
CA LEU A 102 -3.27 11.48 -5.29
C LEU A 102 -3.76 11.73 -6.72
N GLU A 103 -4.83 12.51 -6.88
CA GLU A 103 -5.37 12.89 -8.18
C GLU A 103 -4.34 13.64 -9.04
N LYS A 104 -3.66 14.64 -8.47
CA LYS A 104 -2.60 15.41 -9.13
C LYS A 104 -1.49 14.51 -9.70
N HIS A 105 -1.20 13.38 -9.04
CA HIS A 105 -0.17 12.44 -9.46
C HIS A 105 -0.71 11.25 -10.29
N GLY A 106 -1.97 11.33 -10.71
CA GLY A 106 -2.61 10.34 -11.59
C GLY A 106 -2.87 9.01 -10.90
N LEU A 107 -3.16 9.03 -9.59
CA LEU A 107 -3.70 7.89 -8.86
C LEU A 107 -5.23 8.04 -8.78
N PRO A 108 -5.97 6.91 -8.75
CA PRO A 108 -7.40 6.94 -8.56
C PRO A 108 -7.75 7.34 -7.12
N ASP A 109 -9.04 7.41 -6.82
CA ASP A 109 -9.57 7.72 -5.49
C ASP A 109 -9.29 6.57 -4.49
N LEU A 110 -8.06 6.47 -3.98
CA LEU A 110 -7.63 5.43 -3.04
C LEU A 110 -8.17 5.70 -1.63
N GLU A 111 -8.63 4.67 -0.95
CA GLU A 111 -9.01 4.76 0.48
C GLU A 111 -7.81 5.22 1.33
N VAL A 112 -8.06 6.10 2.30
CA VAL A 112 -7.05 6.66 3.21
C VAL A 112 -7.47 6.29 4.64
N THR A 113 -6.56 5.70 5.40
CA THR A 113 -6.80 5.23 6.78
C THR A 113 -5.56 5.41 7.64
N ASN A 114 -5.71 5.40 8.96
CA ASN A 114 -4.61 5.25 9.92
C ASN A 114 -4.63 3.88 10.63
N ALA A 115 -5.57 3.00 10.28
CA ALA A 115 -5.78 1.72 10.92
C ALA A 115 -5.55 0.55 9.96
N LYS A 116 -4.95 -0.52 10.48
CA LYS A 116 -4.93 -1.83 9.81
C LYS A 116 -6.19 -2.61 10.11
N ASP A 117 -6.54 -3.51 9.20
CA ASP A 117 -7.57 -4.53 9.41
C ASP A 117 -6.99 -5.93 9.08
N MET A 118 -7.82 -6.96 9.16
CA MET A 118 -7.40 -8.35 8.94
C MET A 118 -7.14 -8.68 7.46
N ASP A 119 -7.52 -7.80 6.55
CA ASP A 119 -7.35 -7.95 5.10
C ASP A 119 -6.11 -7.18 4.59
N MET A 120 -5.41 -6.45 5.46
CA MET A 120 -4.10 -5.88 5.12
C MET A 120 -3.05 -6.99 5.06
N ILE A 121 -2.53 -7.24 3.87
CA ILE A 121 -1.61 -8.35 3.60
C ILE A 121 -0.15 -7.92 3.50
N GLU A 122 0.08 -6.64 3.23
CA GLU A 122 1.40 -6.06 3.02
C GLU A 122 1.37 -4.59 3.43
N LEU A 123 2.43 -4.11 4.09
CA LEU A 123 2.59 -2.71 4.48
C LEU A 123 3.94 -2.19 3.97
N TRP A 124 3.89 -1.14 3.17
CA TRP A 124 5.05 -0.38 2.72
C TRP A 124 5.12 0.92 3.51
N ASP A 125 6.21 1.10 4.24
CA ASP A 125 6.41 2.22 5.17
C ASP A 125 7.93 2.44 5.36
N ASP A 126 8.40 3.68 5.34
CA ASP A 126 9.82 4.03 5.48
C ASP A 126 10.37 3.75 6.90
N ARG A 127 9.50 3.46 7.86
CA ARG A 127 9.83 3.11 9.25
C ARG A 127 9.53 1.65 9.60
N CYS A 128 9.05 0.86 8.64
CA CYS A 128 8.74 -0.55 8.85
C CYS A 128 10.00 -1.39 9.06
N ILE A 129 9.99 -2.23 10.10
CA ILE A 129 10.96 -3.31 10.30
C ILE A 129 10.19 -4.61 10.36
N GLN A 130 10.39 -5.50 9.38
CA GLN A 130 9.76 -6.80 9.39
C GLN A 130 10.38 -7.67 10.48
N VAL A 131 9.53 -8.26 11.32
CA VAL A 131 9.92 -9.24 12.33
C VAL A 131 9.56 -10.66 11.89
N ILE A 132 10.39 -11.63 12.26
CA ILE A 132 10.06 -13.06 12.13
C ILE A 132 8.87 -13.33 13.07
N PRO A 133 7.76 -13.90 12.56
CA PRO A 133 6.54 -14.13 13.33
C PRO A 133 6.81 -14.83 14.68
N ASN A 134 6.20 -14.32 15.73
CA ASN A 134 6.28 -14.86 17.10
C ASN A 134 7.69 -14.88 17.75
N THR A 135 8.67 -14.17 17.18
CA THR A 135 10.03 -14.13 17.77
C THR A 135 10.49 -12.74 18.21
N GLY A 136 9.89 -11.68 17.64
CA GLY A 136 10.36 -10.30 17.83
C GLY A 136 11.71 -9.97 17.18
N ARG A 137 12.34 -10.92 16.48
CA ARG A 137 13.63 -10.71 15.79
C ARG A 137 13.39 -10.12 14.41
N PRO A 138 14.16 -9.11 13.96
CA PRO A 138 14.02 -8.58 12.60
C PRO A 138 14.48 -9.60 11.55
N ILE A 139 13.92 -9.54 10.33
CA ILE A 139 14.36 -10.39 9.21
C ILE A 139 15.73 -9.94 8.67
N THR A 140 15.99 -8.64 8.63
CA THR A 140 17.27 -8.08 8.16
C THR A 140 18.04 -7.40 9.30
N PRO A 141 19.38 -7.39 9.26
CA PRO A 141 20.14 -6.42 10.03
C PRO A 141 19.75 -5.02 9.55
N MET A 142 19.44 -4.13 10.48
CA MET A 142 19.08 -2.74 10.15
C MET A 142 20.29 -2.05 9.50
N GLU A 143 20.09 -1.48 8.31
CA GLU A 143 21.05 -0.52 7.76
C GLU A 143 21.17 0.66 8.73
N PRO A 144 22.39 1.15 9.06
CA PRO A 144 22.58 2.24 10.02
C PRO A 144 21.77 3.50 9.66
N ASP A 145 21.64 3.77 8.36
CA ASP A 145 20.94 4.93 7.82
C ASP A 145 19.43 4.70 7.57
N ALA A 146 18.92 3.49 7.84
CA ALA A 146 17.49 3.19 7.72
C ALA A 146 16.66 3.72 8.91
N ARG A 147 17.27 4.43 9.86
CA ARG A 147 16.55 5.15 10.91
C ARG A 147 16.56 6.64 10.61
N ARG A 148 15.37 7.18 10.33
CA ARG A 148 15.08 8.61 10.51
C ARG A 148 14.84 8.94 11.98
#